data_AF-A0A4V1IXS9-F1
#
_entry.id   AF-A0A4V1IXS9-F1
#
_cell.length_a   1.000
_cell.length_b   1.000
_cell.length_c   1.000
_cell.angle_alpha   90.00
_cell.angle_beta   90.00
_cell.angle_gamma   90.00
#
_symmetry.space_group_name_H-M   'P 1'
#
loop_
_entity.id
_entity.type
_entity.pdbx_description
1 polymer ?
#
loop_
_entity_poly.entity_id
_entity_poly.type
_entity_poly.pdbx_seq_one_letter_code
_entity_poly.pdbx_strand_id
1 'polypeptide(L)'
;SNQEKLNKFSSTITQPKSHSSAQAMLHATGLSDQDLNKAQVGISSVWYEGNPCNMHLNTLADRVRESVWKSDLVGFRFNTIGVSDGMSMGTDGMSYSLQSRDLIADSIETVMSGQWYDANISL
;
A
#
# COMPACT_ATOMS: atom_id res chain seq x y z
N SER A 1 0.48 -27.97 -16.80
CA SER A 1 -0.18 -26.67 -17.02
C SER A 1 0.76 -25.59 -16.49
N ASN A 2 1.09 -24.57 -17.28
CA ASN A 2 1.84 -23.42 -16.76
C ASN A 2 0.90 -22.65 -15.82
N GLN A 3 1.04 -22.82 -14.51
CA GLN A 3 0.41 -21.93 -13.55
C GLN A 3 0.98 -20.52 -13.78
N GLU A 4 0.10 -19.55 -13.94
CA GLU A 4 0.50 -18.16 -14.14
C GLU A 4 1.15 -17.62 -12.87
N LYS A 5 2.35 -17.04 -13.00
CA LYS A 5 3.09 -16.47 -11.86
C LYS A 5 2.32 -15.27 -11.31
N LEU A 6 1.94 -15.32 -10.04
CA LEU A 6 1.19 -14.23 -9.39
C LEU A 6 2.10 -13.06 -8.98
N ASN A 7 3.34 -13.33 -8.57
CA ASN A 7 4.31 -12.31 -8.16
C ASN A 7 5.09 -11.70 -9.34
N LYS A 8 4.37 -11.13 -10.31
CA LYS A 8 4.94 -10.61 -11.56
C LYS A 8 5.93 -9.46 -11.32
N PHE A 9 5.65 -8.59 -10.38
CA PHE A 9 6.44 -7.40 -10.06
C PHE A 9 7.39 -7.65 -8.88
N SER A 10 6.87 -8.17 -7.76
CA SER A 10 7.68 -8.32 -6.53
C SER A 10 8.82 -9.31 -6.72
N SER A 11 8.67 -10.26 -7.65
CA SER A 11 9.77 -11.16 -8.02
C SER A 11 11.02 -10.46 -8.53
N THR A 12 10.94 -9.20 -8.96
CA THR A 12 12.10 -8.37 -9.31
C THR A 12 13.06 -8.26 -8.13
N ILE A 13 12.54 -8.10 -6.92
CA ILE A 13 13.33 -7.92 -5.70
C ILE A 13 13.41 -9.19 -4.85
N THR A 14 12.46 -10.13 -4.98
CA THR A 14 12.43 -11.33 -4.13
C THR A 14 13.17 -12.54 -4.69
N GLN A 15 13.48 -12.61 -5.99
CA GLN A 15 14.01 -13.84 -6.61
C GLN A 15 15.49 -13.75 -7.03
N PRO A 16 15.99 -12.69 -7.69
CA PRO A 16 17.37 -12.65 -8.13
C PRO A 16 18.33 -12.52 -6.94
N LYS A 17 19.41 -13.31 -6.94
CA LYS A 17 20.46 -13.23 -5.91
C LYS A 17 21.15 -11.86 -5.86
N SER A 18 21.12 -11.10 -6.94
CA SER A 18 21.62 -9.72 -7.00
C SER A 18 20.83 -8.74 -6.13
N HIS A 19 19.63 -9.10 -5.67
CA HIS A 19 18.78 -8.29 -4.79
C HIS A 19 18.78 -8.79 -3.33
N SER A 20 19.92 -9.33 -2.87
CA SER A 20 20.07 -9.83 -1.49
C SER A 20 19.81 -8.77 -0.42
N SER A 21 20.12 -7.50 -0.69
CA SER A 21 19.81 -6.39 0.23
C SER A 21 18.31 -6.15 0.37
N ALA A 22 17.55 -6.20 -0.72
CA ALA A 22 16.10 -6.08 -0.68
C ALA A 22 15.46 -7.26 0.06
N GLN A 23 15.96 -8.48 -0.18
CA GLN A 23 15.52 -9.68 0.55
C GLN A 23 15.79 -9.57 2.05
N ALA A 24 16.98 -9.09 2.45
CA ALA A 24 17.29 -8.85 3.86
C ALA A 24 16.34 -7.83 4.51
N MET A 25 16.00 -6.74 3.81
CA MET A 25 15.02 -5.77 4.29
C MET A 25 13.63 -6.40 4.43
N LEU A 26 13.19 -7.21 3.46
CA LEU A 26 11.91 -7.92 3.53
C LEU A 26 11.88 -8.90 4.72
N HIS A 27 12.95 -9.64 4.98
CA HIS A 27 13.04 -10.47 6.19
C HIS A 27 12.95 -9.64 7.48
N ALA A 28 13.57 -8.46 7.52
CA ALA A 28 13.48 -7.56 8.67
C ALA A 28 12.05 -7.05 8.92
N THR A 29 11.17 -7.06 7.92
CA THR A 29 9.73 -6.79 8.08
C THR A 29 8.92 -8.00 8.60
N GLY A 30 9.56 -9.16 8.77
CA GLY A 30 8.95 -10.37 9.30
C GLY A 30 8.59 -11.44 8.27
N LEU A 31 8.97 -11.26 6.99
CA LEU A 31 8.73 -12.27 5.95
C LEU A 31 9.66 -13.46 6.11
N SER A 32 9.12 -14.66 5.88
CA SER A 32 9.90 -15.88 5.73
C SER A 32 10.39 -16.09 4.28
N ASP A 33 11.31 -17.03 4.06
CA ASP A 33 11.71 -17.45 2.71
C ASP A 33 10.53 -17.92 1.86
N GLN A 34 9.50 -18.50 2.49
CA GLN A 34 8.29 -18.96 1.80
C GLN A 34 7.46 -17.77 1.32
N ASP A 35 7.37 -16.71 2.12
CA ASP A 35 6.60 -15.51 1.78
C ASP A 35 7.21 -14.72 0.62
N LEU A 36 8.54 -14.81 0.41
CA LEU A 36 9.21 -14.19 -0.74
C LEU A 36 8.72 -14.73 -2.11
N ASN A 37 8.05 -15.88 -2.13
CA ASN A 37 7.48 -16.48 -3.34
C ASN A 37 6.02 -16.06 -3.58
N LYS A 38 5.36 -15.41 -2.61
CA LYS A 38 3.98 -14.96 -2.71
C LYS A 38 3.91 -13.59 -3.39
N ALA A 39 2.75 -13.27 -3.98
CA ALA A 39 2.52 -11.92 -4.49
C ALA A 39 2.31 -10.94 -3.33
N GLN A 40 2.87 -9.75 -3.47
CA GLN A 40 2.82 -8.68 -2.47
C GLN A 40 1.74 -7.67 -2.85
N VAL A 41 0.86 -7.35 -1.91
CA VAL A 41 -0.27 -6.44 -2.10
C VAL A 41 -0.05 -5.20 -1.25
N GLY A 42 0.04 -4.04 -1.93
CA GLY A 42 0.00 -2.75 -1.28
C GLY A 42 -1.43 -2.43 -0.83
N ILE A 43 -1.59 -2.02 0.43
CA ILE A 43 -2.88 -1.64 1.00
C ILE A 43 -2.78 -0.15 1.35
N SER A 44 -3.30 0.70 0.47
CA SER A 44 -3.19 2.16 0.53
C SER A 44 -4.40 2.80 1.20
N SER A 45 -4.30 3.16 2.48
CA SER A 45 -5.36 3.89 3.17
C SER A 45 -5.20 5.41 3.07
N VAL A 46 -6.31 6.13 3.14
CA VAL A 46 -6.36 7.58 3.33
C VAL A 46 -6.78 7.90 4.77
N TRP A 47 -6.17 7.25 5.76
CA TRP A 47 -6.53 7.45 7.17
C TRP A 47 -5.90 8.71 7.74
N TYR A 48 -6.70 9.47 8.47
CA TYR A 48 -6.27 10.49 9.42
C TYR A 48 -7.42 10.78 10.40
N GLU A 49 -7.10 11.22 11.62
CA GLU A 49 -8.08 11.32 12.72
C GLU A 49 -8.98 12.55 12.62
N GLY A 50 -8.51 13.62 11.96
CA GLY A 50 -9.19 14.92 11.89
C GLY A 50 -10.44 14.97 11.00
N ASN A 51 -10.84 13.87 10.35
CA ASN A 51 -12.04 13.84 9.50
C ASN A 51 -12.86 12.57 9.76
N PRO A 52 -14.16 12.67 10.10
CA PRO A 52 -15.00 11.50 10.34
C PRO A 52 -15.08 10.54 9.14
N CYS A 53 -14.92 11.06 7.92
CA CYS A 53 -14.88 10.25 6.70
C CYS A 53 -13.64 9.33 6.63
N ASN A 54 -12.56 9.63 7.36
CA ASN A 54 -11.27 8.96 7.22
C ASN A 54 -10.80 8.26 8.50
N MET A 55 -11.28 8.68 9.68
CA MET A 55 -10.78 8.20 10.97
C MET A 55 -10.91 6.67 11.19
N HIS A 56 -11.84 6.02 10.49
CA HIS A 56 -12.10 4.58 10.60
C HIS A 56 -11.26 3.72 9.63
N LEU A 57 -10.56 4.34 8.67
CA LEU A 57 -9.86 3.63 7.59
C LEU A 57 -8.65 2.83 8.09
N ASN A 58 -8.03 3.20 9.22
CA ASN A 58 -6.95 2.42 9.83
C ASN A 58 -7.41 1.00 10.21
N THR A 59 -8.57 0.91 10.86
CA THR A 59 -9.18 -0.38 11.25
C THR A 59 -9.61 -1.18 10.02
N LEU A 60 -10.12 -0.52 8.98
CA LEU A 60 -10.49 -1.20 7.73
C LEU A 60 -9.25 -1.77 7.03
N ALA A 61 -8.16 -1.01 6.97
CA ALA A 61 -6.90 -1.44 6.39
C ALA A 61 -6.28 -2.65 7.13
N ASP A 62 -6.44 -2.74 8.45
CA ASP A 62 -6.06 -3.94 9.20
C ASP A 62 -6.88 -5.18 8.81
N ARG A 63 -8.19 -5.04 8.63
CA ARG A 63 -9.06 -6.15 8.19
C ARG A 63 -8.74 -6.61 6.77
N VAL A 64 -8.41 -5.67 5.89
CA VAL A 64 -7.94 -5.98 4.53
C VAL A 64 -6.62 -6.73 4.58
N ARG A 65 -5.65 -6.27 5.38
CA ARG A 65 -4.38 -6.97 5.59
C ARG A 65 -4.59 -8.40 6.05
N GLU A 66 -5.41 -8.62 7.07
CA GLU A 66 -5.72 -9.98 7.55
C GLU A 66 -6.31 -10.87 6.45
N SER A 67 -7.20 -10.32 5.62
CA SER A 67 -7.80 -11.06 4.50
C SER A 67 -6.77 -11.42 3.42
N VAL A 68 -5.89 -10.49 3.06
CA VAL A 68 -4.80 -10.73 2.11
C VAL A 68 -3.90 -11.87 2.59
N TRP A 69 -3.48 -11.85 3.86
CA TRP A 69 -2.65 -12.92 4.43
C TRP A 69 -3.39 -14.28 4.49
N LYS A 70 -4.70 -14.28 4.75
CA LYS A 70 -5.53 -15.51 4.69
C LYS A 70 -5.67 -16.07 3.27
N SER A 71 -5.43 -15.26 2.24
CA SER A 71 -5.47 -15.67 0.83
C SER A 71 -4.11 -16.12 0.27
N ASP A 72 -3.15 -16.42 1.14
CA ASP A 72 -1.77 -16.83 0.77
C ASP A 72 -1.01 -15.78 -0.05
N LEU A 73 -1.26 -14.51 0.27
CA LEU A 73 -0.56 -13.35 -0.27
C LEU A 73 0.12 -12.58 0.87
N VAL A 74 1.05 -11.69 0.55
CA VAL A 74 1.68 -10.80 1.54
C VAL A 74 1.02 -9.43 1.48
N GLY A 75 0.43 -8.98 2.59
CA GLY A 75 -0.18 -7.64 2.67
C GLY A 75 0.71 -6.63 3.38
N PHE A 76 1.09 -5.56 2.69
CA PHE A 76 1.82 -4.42 3.24
C PHE A 76 0.94 -3.17 3.25
N ARG A 77 0.65 -2.66 4.45
CA ARG A 77 -0.14 -1.43 4.61
C ARG A 77 0.75 -0.21 4.47
N PHE A 78 0.25 0.80 3.77
CA PHE A 78 0.79 2.16 3.77
C PHE A 78 -0.36 3.15 3.73
N ASN A 79 -0.05 4.43 3.97
CA ASN A 79 -1.06 5.47 4.07
C ASN A 79 -0.64 6.69 3.23
N THR A 80 -1.61 7.40 2.68
CA THR A 80 -1.40 8.71 2.03
C THR A 80 -2.23 9.79 2.72
N ILE A 81 -1.99 11.05 2.35
CA ILE A 81 -2.64 12.22 2.91
C ILE A 81 -4.09 12.33 2.45
N GLY A 82 -4.86 13.16 3.16
CA GLY A 82 -6.16 13.65 2.73
C GLY A 82 -6.48 14.95 3.43
N VAL A 83 -7.48 15.67 2.93
CA VAL A 83 -7.99 16.90 3.56
C VAL A 83 -9.52 16.84 3.63
N SER A 84 -10.10 17.58 4.58
CA SER A 84 -11.55 17.62 4.76
C SER A 84 -12.11 18.91 4.17
N ASP A 85 -12.87 18.78 3.09
CA ASP A 85 -13.59 19.93 2.51
C ASP A 85 -14.49 20.57 3.56
N GLY A 86 -15.22 19.76 4.35
CA GLY A 86 -16.11 20.25 5.39
C GLY A 86 -15.44 21.16 6.43
N MET A 87 -14.13 20.97 6.69
CA MET A 87 -13.36 21.86 7.56
C MET A 87 -12.77 23.07 6.82
N SER A 88 -12.39 22.93 5.55
CA SER A 88 -11.70 23.98 4.80
C SER A 88 -12.63 24.93 4.04
N MET A 89 -13.91 24.57 3.86
CA MET A 89 -14.93 25.40 3.21
C MET A 89 -14.95 26.83 3.77
N GLY A 90 -14.88 27.82 2.87
CA GLY A 90 -14.96 29.24 3.23
C GLY A 90 -13.66 29.87 3.74
N THR A 91 -12.53 29.15 3.67
CA THR A 91 -11.20 29.62 4.07
C THR A 91 -10.20 29.44 2.93
N ASP A 92 -9.00 30.04 3.06
CA ASP A 92 -7.88 29.83 2.14
C ASP A 92 -7.47 28.35 2.03
N GLY A 93 -7.80 27.53 3.02
CA GLY A 93 -7.57 26.09 3.04
C GLY A 93 -8.23 25.34 1.88
N MET A 94 -9.33 25.86 1.32
CA MET A 94 -10.00 25.23 0.17
C MET A 94 -9.10 25.16 -1.07
N SER A 95 -8.10 26.05 -1.17
CA SER A 95 -7.09 26.04 -2.25
C SER A 95 -6.26 24.75 -2.28
N TYR A 96 -6.24 24.00 -1.18
CA TYR A 96 -5.52 22.74 -1.05
C TYR A 96 -6.39 21.49 -1.23
N SER A 97 -7.71 21.63 -1.44
CA SER A 97 -8.62 20.49 -1.64
C SER A 97 -8.37 19.78 -2.98
N LEU A 98 -8.62 20.45 -4.11
CA LEU A 98 -8.65 19.78 -5.42
C LEU A 98 -7.31 19.12 -5.77
N GLN A 99 -6.20 19.80 -5.49
CA GLN A 99 -4.86 19.29 -5.78
C GLN A 99 -4.46 18.08 -4.92
N SER A 100 -5.13 17.83 -3.78
CA SER A 100 -4.81 16.67 -2.94
C SER A 100 -5.13 15.36 -3.67
N ARG A 101 -6.04 15.38 -4.66
CA ARG A 101 -6.31 14.24 -5.55
C ARG A 101 -5.05 13.78 -6.29
N ASP A 102 -4.34 14.72 -6.91
CA ASP A 102 -3.17 14.42 -7.72
C ASP A 102 -2.01 13.98 -6.82
N LEU A 103 -1.86 14.62 -5.66
CA LEU A 103 -0.88 14.21 -4.65
C LEU A 103 -1.13 12.80 -4.10
N ILE A 104 -2.39 12.40 -3.92
CA ILE A 104 -2.76 11.02 -3.54
C ILE A 104 -2.37 10.03 -4.64
N ALA A 105 -2.66 10.36 -5.90
CA ALA A 105 -2.29 9.50 -7.04
C ALA A 105 -0.77 9.29 -7.10
N ASP A 106 0.00 10.38 -7.05
CA ASP A 106 1.46 10.34 -7.06
C ASP A 106 2.03 9.57 -5.87
N SER A 107 1.41 9.69 -4.69
CA SER A 107 1.81 8.96 -3.49
C SER A 107 1.66 7.44 -3.67
N ILE A 108 0.51 7.00 -4.20
CA ILE A 108 0.23 5.58 -4.42
C ILE A 108 1.16 5.03 -5.51
N GLU A 109 1.31 5.75 -6.63
CA GLU A 109 2.23 5.38 -7.71
C GLU A 109 3.67 5.23 -7.21
N THR A 110 4.13 6.19 -6.39
CA THR A 110 5.48 6.18 -5.80
C THR A 110 5.73 4.93 -4.97
N VAL A 111 4.80 4.59 -4.07
CA VAL A 111 4.98 3.41 -3.20
C VAL A 111 4.88 2.12 -4.02
N MET A 112 3.88 1.99 -4.86
CA MET A 112 3.68 0.78 -5.67
C MET A 112 4.87 0.49 -6.58
N SER A 113 5.39 1.52 -7.26
CA SER A 113 6.53 1.41 -8.18
C SER A 113 7.85 1.22 -7.43
N GLY A 114 8.04 1.94 -6.32
CA GLY A 114 9.25 1.86 -5.52
C GLY A 114 9.41 0.54 -4.74
N GLN A 115 8.29 -0.09 -4.35
CA GLN A 115 8.29 -1.33 -3.57
C GLN A 115 8.02 -2.59 -4.39
N TRP A 116 7.74 -2.46 -5.70
CA TRP A 116 7.45 -3.59 -6.59
C TRP A 116 6.23 -4.43 -6.18
N TYR A 117 5.21 -3.82 -5.59
CA TYR A 117 3.99 -4.55 -5.22
C TYR A 117 3.23 -5.02 -6.46
N ASP A 118 2.65 -6.22 -6.38
CA ASP A 118 1.98 -6.88 -7.49
C ASP A 118 0.54 -6.40 -7.71
N ALA A 119 -0.11 -5.91 -6.64
CA ALA A 119 -1.48 -5.41 -6.66
C ALA A 119 -1.71 -4.35 -5.58
N ASN A 120 -2.76 -3.55 -5.75
CA ASN A 120 -3.15 -2.50 -4.82
C ASN A 120 -4.62 -2.64 -4.38
N ILE A 121 -4.89 -2.43 -3.10
CA ILE A 121 -6.24 -2.21 -2.56
C ILE A 121 -6.24 -0.85 -1.87
N SER A 122 -6.98 0.12 -2.40
CA SER A 122 -7.11 1.47 -1.82
C SER A 122 -8.36 1.61 -0.96
N LEU A 123 -8.24 2.40 0.13
CA LEU A 123 -9.28 2.63 1.14
C LEU A 123 -9.44 4.11 1.48
#